data_AF-A0A5C9BZF1-F1
#
_entry.id   AF-A0A5C9BZF1-F1
#
_cell.length_a   1.000
_cell.length_b   1.000
_cell.length_c   1.000
_cell.angle_alpha   90.00
_cell.angle_beta   90.00
_cell.angle_gamma   90.00
#
_symmetry.space_group_name_H-M   'P 1'
#
loop_
_entity.id
_entity.type
_entity.pdbx_description
1 polymer ?
#
loop_
_entity_poly.entity_id
_entity_poly.type
_entity_poly.pdbx_seq_one_letter_code
_entity_poly.pdbx_strand_id
1 'polypeptide(L)'
;MHHFTWDNDSLVVQFDKQKGDQTGESVTPKHVYANPHEPSICPLLSLALLVFSTNFSTKEDDKTKIFSGCPYDSFTKWLHLALGIIIILLYI
;
A
#
# COMPACT_ATOMS: atom_id res chain seq x y z
N MET A 1 -14.35 -3.18 3.12
CA MET A 1 -12.94 -3.58 3.05
C MET A 1 -12.77 -4.76 4.00
N HIS A 2 -12.75 -6.00 3.49
CA HIS A 2 -12.74 -7.20 4.35
C HIS A 2 -11.43 -8.02 4.27
N HIS A 3 -10.44 -7.57 3.47
CA HIS A 3 -9.21 -8.34 3.18
C HIS A 3 -7.93 -7.68 3.71
N PHE A 4 -8.02 -6.46 4.25
CA PHE A 4 -6.90 -5.75 4.84
C PHE A 4 -7.16 -5.52 6.33
N THR A 5 -6.25 -5.97 7.17
CA THR A 5 -6.26 -5.72 8.61
C THR A 5 -4.88 -5.27 9.06
N TRP A 6 -4.79 -4.67 10.25
CA TRP A 6 -3.53 -4.35 10.90
C TRP A 6 -3.27 -5.36 12.02
N ASP A 7 -2.06 -5.90 12.06
CA ASP A 7 -1.57 -6.73 13.15
C ASP A 7 -0.18 -6.25 13.56
N ASN A 8 -0.09 -5.72 14.77
CA ASN A 8 1.10 -5.05 15.31
C ASN A 8 1.68 -3.99 14.34
N ASP A 9 2.84 -4.26 13.75
CA ASP A 9 3.60 -3.42 12.82
C ASP A 9 3.44 -3.85 11.35
N SER A 10 2.50 -4.76 11.08
CA SER A 10 2.27 -5.34 9.76
C SER A 10 0.87 -5.04 9.21
N LEU A 11 0.81 -4.74 7.92
CA LEU A 11 -0.43 -4.78 7.15
C LEU A 11 -0.68 -6.23 6.74
N VAL A 12 -1.78 -6.79 7.20
CA VAL A 12 -2.15 -8.17 6.91
C VAL A 12 -3.12 -8.20 5.73
N VAL A 13 -2.77 -8.98 4.72
CA VAL A 13 -3.58 -9.23 3.53
C VAL A 13 -4.13 -10.65 3.60
N GLN A 14 -5.45 -10.75 3.69
CA GLN A 14 -6.16 -12.02 3.68
C GLN A 14 -6.67 -12.33 2.27
N PHE A 15 -6.25 -13.47 1.76
CA PHE A 15 -6.69 -14.00 0.48
C PHE A 15 -7.76 -15.07 0.73
N ASP A 16 -8.77 -15.16 -0.12
CA ASP A 16 -9.77 -16.22 -0.04
C ASP A 16 -9.29 -17.51 -0.71
N LYS A 17 -8.44 -17.36 -1.74
CA LYS A 17 -7.93 -18.43 -2.60
C LYS A 17 -6.55 -18.07 -3.10
N GLN A 18 -5.75 -19.08 -3.42
CA GLN A 18 -4.49 -18.91 -4.13
C GLN A 18 -4.41 -19.90 -5.29
N LYS A 19 -3.54 -19.66 -6.27
CA LYS A 19 -3.47 -20.51 -7.47
C LYS A 19 -3.32 -22.01 -7.16
N GLY A 20 -2.53 -22.34 -6.13
CA GLY A 20 -2.30 -23.72 -5.68
C GLY A 20 -3.36 -24.28 -4.73
N ASP A 21 -4.33 -23.48 -4.29
CA ASP A 21 -5.37 -23.87 -3.34
C ASP A 21 -6.68 -23.13 -3.68
N GLN A 22 -7.49 -23.79 -4.51
CA GLN A 22 -8.76 -23.29 -5.03
C GLN A 22 -9.92 -23.47 -4.05
N THR A 23 -9.76 -24.32 -3.03
CA THR A 23 -10.72 -24.54 -1.95
C THR A 23 -10.54 -23.51 -0.84
N GLY A 24 -9.34 -22.96 -0.69
CA GLY A 24 -9.02 -21.90 0.28
C GLY A 24 -8.67 -22.43 1.67
N GLU A 25 -8.57 -23.74 1.84
CA GLU A 25 -8.41 -24.41 3.13
C GLU A 25 -7.03 -24.19 3.78
N SER A 26 -6.01 -23.90 2.97
CA SER A 26 -4.62 -23.70 3.37
C SER A 26 -4.12 -22.28 3.10
N VAL A 27 -5.02 -21.32 2.89
CA VAL A 27 -4.62 -19.93 2.64
C VAL A 27 -4.22 -19.25 3.94
N THR A 28 -2.93 -18.96 4.07
CA THR A 28 -2.39 -18.20 5.20
C THR A 28 -2.43 -16.70 4.92
N PRO A 29 -2.79 -15.84 5.91
CA PRO A 29 -2.63 -14.41 5.80
C PRO A 29 -1.19 -14.02 5.44
N LYS A 30 -1.02 -12.93 4.67
CA LYS A 30 0.30 -12.41 4.31
C LYS A 30 0.56 -11.11 5.06
N HIS A 31 1.64 -11.08 5.81
CA HIS A 31 2.07 -9.91 6.57
C HIS A 31 3.00 -9.07 5.70
N VAL A 32 2.66 -7.80 5.50
CA VAL A 32 3.45 -6.83 4.75
C VAL A 32 4.01 -5.82 5.73
N TYR A 33 5.34 -5.78 5.82
CA TYR A 33 6.07 -4.91 6.73
C TYR A 33 6.59 -3.66 6.02
N ALA A 34 6.84 -2.61 6.80
CA ALA A 34 7.56 -1.44 6.31
C ALA A 34 9.03 -1.80 6.07
N ASN A 35 9.60 -1.31 4.98
CA ASN A 35 11.05 -1.33 4.75
C ASN A 35 11.63 0.08 5.00
N PRO A 36 12.07 0.40 6.23
CA PRO A 36 12.70 1.68 6.52
C PRO A 36 14.12 1.81 5.94
N HIS A 37 14.80 0.69 5.65
CA HIS A 37 16.17 0.69 5.13
C HIS A 37 16.22 1.11 3.66
N GLU A 38 15.27 0.64 2.86
CA GLU A 38 15.13 1.03 1.46
C GLU A 38 13.70 1.52 1.19
N PRO A 39 13.41 2.79 1.56
CA PRO A 39 12.06 3.34 1.48
C PRO A 39 11.54 3.41 0.04
N SER A 40 12.41 3.50 -0.97
CA SER A 40 12.05 3.54 -2.39
C SER A 40 11.33 2.28 -2.87
N ILE A 41 11.57 1.13 -2.22
CA ILE A 41 10.89 -0.14 -2.52
C ILE A 41 9.91 -0.57 -1.42
N CYS A 42 9.65 0.29 -0.44
CA CYS A 42 8.75 -0.03 0.68
C CYS A 42 7.30 -0.16 0.18
N PRO A 43 6.66 -1.33 0.33
CA PRO A 43 5.30 -1.55 -0.18
C PRO A 43 4.27 -0.70 0.56
N LEU A 44 4.43 -0.50 1.88
CA LEU A 44 3.54 0.35 2.67
C LEU A 44 3.64 1.82 2.28
N LEU A 45 4.87 2.32 2.07
CA LEU A 45 5.07 3.69 1.59
C LEU A 45 4.44 3.86 0.21
N SER A 46 4.72 2.93 -0.71
CA SER A 46 4.18 2.96 -2.07
C SER A 46 2.66 2.95 -2.09
N LEU A 47 2.03 2.13 -1.25
CA LEU A 47 0.56 2.08 -1.13
C LEU A 47 -0.01 3.41 -0.60
N ALA A 48 0.61 3.99 0.43
CA ALA A 48 0.18 5.28 0.97
C ALA A 48 0.30 6.40 -0.08
N LEU A 49 1.42 6.45 -0.80
CA LEU A 49 1.64 7.43 -1.86
C LEU A 49 0.63 7.28 -3.00
N LEU A 50 0.30 6.05 -3.39
CA LEU A 50 -0.72 5.79 -4.40
C LEU A 50 -2.07 6.36 -3.95
N VAL A 51 -2.48 6.07 -2.72
CA VAL A 51 -3.70 6.59 -2.10
C VAL A 51 -3.70 8.12 -2.16
N PHE A 52 -2.66 8.80 -1.69
CA PHE A 52 -2.59 10.26 -1.72
C PHE A 52 -2.49 10.87 -3.12
N SER A 53 -2.03 10.11 -4.11
CA SER A 53 -1.90 10.56 -5.49
C SER A 53 -3.19 10.37 -6.29
N THR A 54 -4.04 9.43 -5.88
CA THR A 54 -5.36 9.24 -6.47
C THR A 54 -6.37 10.24 -5.91
N ASN A 55 -7.15 10.86 -6.79
CA ASN A 55 -8.29 11.67 -6.35
C ASN A 55 -9.35 10.75 -5.74
N PHE A 56 -9.41 10.68 -4.42
CA PHE A 56 -10.52 10.04 -3.73
C PHE A 56 -11.79 10.87 -3.97
N SER A 57 -12.60 10.47 -4.95
CA SER A 57 -13.94 11.00 -5.10
C SER A 57 -14.78 10.43 -3.95
N THR A 58 -15.13 11.27 -2.98
CA THR A 58 -16.00 10.92 -1.84
C THR A 58 -17.48 10.80 -2.24
N LYS A 59 -17.79 10.67 -3.53
CA LYS A 59 -19.16 10.43 -3.98
C LYS A 59 -19.51 8.97 -3.67
N GLU A 60 -20.51 8.80 -2.81
CA GLU A 60 -20.97 7.53 -2.22
C GLU A 60 -21.27 6.40 -3.23
N ASP A 61 -21.35 6.70 -4.53
CA ASP A 61 -21.75 5.76 -5.59
C ASP A 61 -20.60 5.15 -6.41
N ASP A 62 -19.40 5.75 -6.42
CA ASP A 62 -18.28 5.14 -7.15
C ASP A 62 -17.33 4.52 -6.13
N LYS A 63 -17.32 3.18 -6.09
CA LYS A 63 -16.38 2.38 -5.31
C LYS A 63 -15.02 3.07 -5.38
N THR A 64 -14.46 3.49 -4.24
CA THR A 64 -13.18 4.17 -4.14
C THR A 64 -12.07 3.32 -4.75
N LYS A 65 -11.87 3.44 -6.06
CA LYS A 65 -10.91 2.65 -6.82
C LYS A 65 -9.54 3.28 -6.62
N ILE A 66 -8.80 2.77 -5.63
CA ILE A 66 -7.39 3.13 -5.43
C ILE A 66 -6.50 2.79 -6.62
N PHE A 67 -6.98 1.91 -7.51
CA PHE A 67 -6.30 1.52 -8.75
C PHE A 67 -6.98 2.07 -10.01
N SER A 68 -7.80 3.13 -9.91
CA SER A 68 -8.33 3.81 -11.10
C SER A 68 -7.42 4.94 -11.54
N GLY A 69 -6.99 4.90 -12.81
CA GLY A 69 -6.14 5.92 -13.42
C GLY A 69 -4.64 5.69 -13.23
N CYS A 70 -3.84 6.56 -13.83
CA CYS A 70 -2.38 6.52 -13.79
C CYS A 70 -1.84 7.80 -13.13
N PRO A 71 -1.77 7.87 -11.78
CA PRO A 71 -1.35 9.07 -11.07
C PRO A 71 0.19 9.23 -11.06
N TYR A 72 0.86 8.98 -12.19
CA TYR A 72 2.32 8.87 -12.26
C TYR A 72 3.04 10.13 -11.81
N ASP A 73 2.61 11.31 -12.27
CA ASP A 73 3.26 12.57 -11.94
C ASP A 73 3.11 12.92 -10.46
N SER A 74 1.91 12.79 -9.92
CA SER A 74 1.63 13.04 -8.49
C SER A 74 2.39 12.04 -7.62
N PHE A 75 2.37 10.75 -7.99
CA PHE A 75 3.07 9.70 -7.28
C PHE A 75 4.57 9.96 -7.23
N THR A 76 5.18 10.29 -8.37
CA THR A 76 6.61 10.57 -8.47
C THR A 76 7.00 11.79 -7.63
N LYS A 77 6.20 12.87 -7.67
CA LYS A 77 6.42 14.06 -6.83
C LYS A 77 6.39 13.72 -5.34
N TRP A 78 5.38 12.97 -4.90
CA TRP A 78 5.28 12.57 -3.50
C TRP A 78 6.39 11.62 -3.07
N LEU A 79 6.81 10.70 -3.95
CA LEU A 79 7.92 9.78 -3.68
C LEU A 79 9.23 10.55 -3.45
N HIS A 80 9.58 11.48 -4.35
CA HIS A 80 10.80 12.28 -4.17
C HIS A 80 10.75 13.14 -2.90
N LEU A 81 9.59 13.72 -2.57
CA LEU A 81 9.42 14.48 -1.34
C LEU A 81 9.60 13.60 -0.10
N ALA A 82 8.94 12.44 -0.07
CA ALA A 82 9.01 11.50 1.05
C ALA A 82 10.43 10.97 1.25
N LEU A 83 11.12 10.59 0.18
CA LEU A 83 12.51 10.13 0.24
C LEU A 83 13.46 11.23 0.74
N GLY A 84 13.29 12.48 0.29
CA GLY A 84 14.07 13.61 0.78
C GLY A 84 13.93 13.81 2.29
N ILE A 85 12.70 13.72 2.81
CA ILE A 85 12.43 13.84 4.25
C ILE A 85 13.01 12.67 5.03
N ILE A 86 12.80 11.42 4.57
CA ILE A 86 13.29 10.22 5.26
C ILE A 86 14.82 10.20 5.32
N ILE A 87 15.50 10.60 4.25
CA ILE A 87 16.97 10.73 4.25
C ILE A 87 17.42 11.76 5.29
N ILE A 88 16.75 12.92 5.39
CA ILE A 88 17.10 13.91 6.42
C ILE A 88 16.91 13.33 7.83
N LEU A 89 15.81 12.62 8.08
CA LEU A 89 15.51 12.03 9.39
C LEU A 89 16.43 10.87 9.78
N LEU A 90 17.02 10.15 8.82
CA LEU A 90 17.99 9.08 9.08
C LEU A 90 19.41 9.59 9.36
N TYR A 91 19.68 10.88 9.11
CA TYR A 91 21.00 11.52 9.25
C TYR A 91 21.04 12.65 10.30
N ILE A 92 19.99 12.78 11.12
CA ILE A 92 19.93 13.62 12.33
C ILE A 92 19.99 12.70 13.55
#